data_AF-A0A7X8LLK9-F1
#
_entry.id   AF-A0A7X8LLK9-F1
#
_cell.length_a   1.000
_cell.length_b   1.000
_cell.length_c   1.000
_cell.angle_alpha   90.00
_cell.angle_beta   90.00
_cell.angle_gamma   90.00
#
_symmetry.space_group_name_H-M   'P 1'
#
loop_
_entity.id
_entity.type
_entity.pdbx_description
1 polymer ?
#
loop_
_entity_poly.entity_id
_entity_poly.type
_entity_poly.pdbx_seq_one_letter_code
_entity_poly.pdbx_strand_id
1 'polypeptide(L)'
;MGGIYAGIEPGGDLILETAVFEEFHDPYMQGPAGQGIFLAGVLLGYMAERQVGPEGDIGKSPLFKQIQFGRMDKMNLKRILSRVPQLLTAYREEMKYTAYMNRLGAAALELILQADDEEMGVNGNFAFAAGFINARHYFWKLFPIKKGETTGESGEEEINNGL
;
A
#
# COMPACT_ATOMS: atom_id res chain seq x y z
N MET A 1 15.43 17.86 3.31
CA MET A 1 16.12 16.70 2.71
C MET A 1 15.16 16.05 1.72
N GLY A 2 15.52 16.00 0.44
CA GLY A 2 14.66 15.44 -0.62
C GLY A 2 14.78 13.92 -0.65
N GLY A 3 13.68 13.21 -0.47
CA GLY A 3 13.67 11.74 -0.44
C GLY A 3 14.14 11.11 -1.75
N ILE A 4 14.74 9.92 -1.61
CA ILE A 4 15.42 9.07 -2.60
C ILE A 4 14.53 8.67 -3.82
N TYR A 5 13.28 9.15 -3.86
CA TYR A 5 12.27 8.83 -4.86
C TYR A 5 11.88 10.04 -5.72
N ALA A 6 12.65 11.14 -5.68
CA ALA A 6 12.30 12.40 -6.37
C ALA A 6 12.47 12.36 -7.90
N GLY A 7 13.09 11.31 -8.46
CA GLY A 7 13.43 11.23 -9.89
C GLY A 7 12.97 9.95 -10.61
N ILE A 8 12.01 9.19 -10.06
CA ILE A 8 11.53 7.95 -10.70
C ILE A 8 10.46 8.34 -11.74
N GLU A 9 10.82 8.26 -13.02
CA GLU A 9 9.84 8.32 -14.09
C GLU A 9 9.02 7.01 -14.11
N PRO A 10 7.68 7.09 -14.31
CA PRO A 10 6.83 5.91 -14.40
C PRO A 10 7.03 5.21 -15.76
N GLY A 11 8.18 4.57 -15.94
CA GLY A 11 8.58 3.88 -17.18
C GLY A 11 8.88 2.39 -17.01
N GLY A 12 9.13 1.92 -15.78
CA GLY A 12 9.34 0.50 -15.52
C GLY A 12 8.07 -0.33 -15.67
N ASP A 13 8.20 -1.59 -16.10
CA ASP A 13 7.07 -2.53 -16.19
C ASP A 13 6.24 -2.49 -14.89
N LEU A 14 4.93 -2.25 -15.02
CA LEU A 14 3.96 -2.22 -13.91
C LEU A 14 3.64 -3.64 -13.39
N ILE A 15 4.69 -4.41 -13.11
CA ILE A 15 4.60 -5.76 -12.55
C ILE A 15 4.51 -5.61 -11.03
N LEU A 16 3.43 -6.15 -10.48
CA LEU A 16 3.25 -6.27 -9.04
C LEU A 16 3.96 -7.54 -8.58
N GLU A 17 4.97 -7.41 -7.74
CA GLU A 17 5.74 -8.54 -7.23
C GLU A 17 5.01 -9.22 -6.08
N THR A 18 4.34 -10.33 -6.35
CA THR A 18 3.55 -11.06 -5.36
C THR A 18 4.40 -12.02 -4.51
N ALA A 19 5.66 -12.28 -4.86
CA ALA A 19 6.55 -13.14 -4.07
C ALA A 19 6.82 -12.59 -2.66
N VAL A 20 6.55 -11.29 -2.42
CA VAL A 20 6.61 -10.71 -1.06
C VAL A 20 5.77 -11.48 -0.05
N PHE A 21 4.70 -12.15 -0.50
CA PHE A 21 3.84 -12.90 0.40
C PHE A 21 4.49 -14.20 0.90
N GLU A 22 5.47 -14.76 0.18
CA GLU A 22 6.20 -15.96 0.61
C GLU A 22 7.01 -15.74 1.88
N GLU A 23 7.31 -14.48 2.21
CA GLU A 23 8.01 -14.10 3.43
C GLU A 23 7.14 -14.13 4.69
N PHE A 24 5.80 -14.13 4.54
CA PHE A 24 4.90 -14.19 5.69
C PHE A 24 4.69 -15.63 6.15
N HIS A 25 5.05 -15.93 7.39
CA HIS A 25 4.78 -17.26 7.96
C HIS A 25 3.31 -17.48 8.36
N ASP A 26 2.49 -16.42 8.38
CA ASP A 26 1.06 -16.51 8.72
C ASP A 26 0.27 -17.16 7.57
N PRO A 27 -0.43 -18.29 7.80
CA PRO A 27 -1.26 -18.95 6.79
C PRO A 27 -2.31 -18.04 6.16
N TYR A 28 -2.86 -17.09 6.92
CA TYR A 28 -3.84 -16.13 6.42
C TYR A 28 -3.25 -15.24 5.31
N MET A 29 -1.97 -14.87 5.45
CA MET A 29 -1.22 -14.04 4.50
C MET A 29 -0.82 -14.78 3.22
N GLN A 30 -0.91 -16.12 3.22
CA GLN A 30 -0.69 -16.95 2.04
C GLN A 30 -1.94 -17.11 1.17
N GLY A 31 -3.12 -16.76 1.70
CA GLY A 31 -4.39 -16.85 0.99
C GLY A 31 -4.81 -15.54 0.31
N PRO A 32 -5.70 -15.61 -0.70
CA PRO A 32 -6.19 -14.43 -1.42
C PRO A 32 -6.88 -13.42 -0.49
N ALA A 33 -7.55 -13.86 0.58
CA ALA A 33 -8.15 -12.95 1.55
C ALA A 33 -7.10 -12.05 2.22
N GLY A 34 -6.09 -12.66 2.85
CA GLY A 34 -5.05 -11.92 3.57
C GLY A 34 -4.21 -11.07 2.64
N GLN A 35 -3.83 -11.60 1.47
CA GLN A 35 -3.10 -10.83 0.47
C GLN A 35 -3.89 -9.61 0.00
N GLY A 36 -5.15 -9.79 -0.41
CA GLY A 36 -5.98 -8.69 -0.90
C GLY A 36 -6.22 -7.61 0.15
N ILE A 37 -6.47 -8.03 1.40
CA ILE A 37 -6.67 -7.10 2.53
C ILE A 37 -5.37 -6.36 2.88
N PHE A 38 -4.23 -7.05 2.85
CA PHE A 38 -2.92 -6.43 3.07
C PHE A 38 -2.58 -5.41 1.99
N LEU A 39 -2.75 -5.75 0.70
CA LEU A 39 -2.52 -4.83 -0.42
C LEU A 39 -3.42 -3.59 -0.32
N ALA A 40 -4.67 -3.77 0.11
CA ALA A 40 -5.57 -2.65 0.37
C ALA A 40 -5.05 -1.75 1.50
N GLY A 41 -4.50 -2.35 2.56
CA GLY A 41 -3.78 -1.62 3.62
C GLY A 41 -2.63 -0.80 3.05
N VAL A 42 -1.73 -1.42 2.28
CA VAL A 42 -0.58 -0.76 1.65
C VAL A 42 -1.02 0.41 0.78
N LEU A 43 -2.02 0.21 -0.08
CA LEU A 43 -2.54 1.28 -0.94
C LEU A 43 -3.06 2.46 -0.12
N LEU A 44 -3.95 2.21 0.83
CA LEU A 44 -4.60 3.28 1.60
C LEU A 44 -3.61 3.98 2.53
N GLY A 45 -2.65 3.25 3.10
CA GLY A 45 -1.57 3.84 3.89
C GLY A 45 -0.69 4.74 3.03
N TYR A 46 -0.31 4.28 1.83
CA TYR A 46 0.54 5.06 0.94
C TYR A 46 -0.18 6.33 0.46
N MET A 47 -1.47 6.23 0.11
CA MET A 47 -2.30 7.40 -0.21
C MET A 47 -2.43 8.36 0.98
N ALA A 48 -2.58 7.85 2.21
CA ALA A 48 -2.66 8.67 3.41
C ALA A 48 -1.36 9.43 3.68
N GLU A 49 -0.20 8.78 3.54
CA GLU A 49 1.11 9.44 3.60
C GLU A 49 1.24 10.54 2.55
N ARG A 50 0.84 10.27 1.30
CA ARG A 50 0.90 11.26 0.20
C ARG A 50 0.03 12.49 0.47
N GLN A 51 -1.12 12.33 1.14
CA GLN A 51 -2.01 13.45 1.50
C GLN A 51 -1.42 14.41 2.53
N VAL A 52 -0.47 13.96 3.36
CA VAL A 52 0.14 14.79 4.41
C VAL A 52 1.58 15.19 4.11
N GLY A 53 2.23 14.51 3.16
CA GLY A 53 3.60 14.77 2.74
C GLY A 53 4.65 14.02 3.58
N PRO A 54 5.95 14.12 3.22
CA PRO A 54 7.02 13.31 3.80
C PRO A 54 7.24 13.46 5.31
N GLU A 55 6.97 14.65 5.85
CA GLU A 55 7.09 14.97 7.28
C GLU A 55 5.72 15.16 7.96
N GLY A 56 4.65 14.82 7.24
CA GLY A 56 3.28 14.97 7.71
C GLY A 56 2.88 13.87 8.67
N ASP A 57 2.12 14.25 9.71
CA ASP A 57 1.46 13.30 10.59
C ASP A 57 0.30 12.62 9.86
N ILE A 58 0.43 11.31 9.62
CA ILE A 58 -0.56 10.48 8.93
C ILE A 58 -1.94 10.51 9.62
N GLY A 59 -2.00 10.73 10.94
CA GLY A 59 -3.25 10.88 11.68
C GLY A 59 -4.09 12.10 11.22
N LYS A 60 -3.46 13.07 10.55
CA LYS A 60 -4.12 14.25 9.99
C LYS A 60 -4.70 14.00 8.60
N SER A 61 -4.33 12.91 7.93
CA SER A 61 -4.83 12.54 6.60
C SER A 61 -6.37 12.42 6.61
N PRO A 62 -7.07 13.02 5.63
CA PRO A 62 -8.50 12.77 5.42
C PRO A 62 -8.83 11.29 5.22
N LEU A 63 -7.93 10.51 4.61
CA LEU A 63 -8.12 9.08 4.40
C LEU A 63 -7.99 8.29 5.72
N PHE A 64 -6.97 8.58 6.52
CA PHE A 64 -6.79 7.96 7.84
C PHE A 64 -8.04 8.10 8.72
N LYS A 65 -8.62 9.31 8.76
CA LYS A 65 -9.83 9.61 9.56
C LYS A 65 -11.09 8.85 9.13
N GLN A 66 -11.12 8.32 7.90
CA GLN A 66 -12.23 7.52 7.38
C GLN A 66 -12.11 6.03 7.73
N ILE A 67 -10.95 5.59 8.21
CA ILE A 67 -10.66 4.18 8.48
C ILE A 67 -10.98 3.84 9.94
N GLN A 68 -11.70 2.73 10.14
CA GLN A 68 -12.02 2.21 11.47
C GLN A 68 -11.13 1.00 11.80
N PHE A 69 -9.87 1.25 12.16
CA PHE A 69 -8.92 0.18 12.51
C PHE A 69 -9.50 -0.75 13.58
N GLY A 70 -9.29 -2.07 13.38
CA GLY A 70 -9.79 -3.12 14.27
C GLY A 70 -11.29 -3.46 14.09
N ARG A 71 -12.03 -2.68 13.29
CA ARG A 71 -13.46 -2.90 12.99
C ARG A 71 -13.76 -2.78 11.50
N MET A 72 -12.74 -2.87 10.65
CA MET A 72 -12.94 -2.91 9.21
C MET A 72 -13.60 -4.25 8.84
N ASP A 73 -14.54 -4.17 7.91
CA ASP A 73 -15.13 -5.33 7.23
C ASP A 73 -14.89 -5.22 5.72
N LYS A 74 -15.11 -6.33 5.00
CA LYS A 74 -14.91 -6.37 3.54
C LYS A 74 -15.79 -5.37 2.79
N MET A 75 -17.01 -5.09 3.26
CA MET A 75 -17.93 -4.18 2.59
C MET A 75 -17.43 -2.73 2.67
N ASN A 76 -17.01 -2.30 3.85
CA ASN A 76 -16.43 -0.99 4.11
C ASN A 76 -15.11 -0.84 3.35
N LEU A 77 -14.26 -1.87 3.34
CA LEU A 77 -13.02 -1.86 2.58
C LEU A 77 -13.28 -1.72 1.07
N LYS A 78 -14.17 -2.53 0.49
CA LYS A 78 -14.61 -2.43 -0.91
C LYS A 78 -15.15 -1.03 -1.23
N ARG A 79 -15.93 -0.42 -0.33
CA ARG A 79 -16.47 0.94 -0.49
C ARG A 79 -15.38 2.01 -0.50
N ILE A 80 -14.30 1.86 0.27
CA ILE A 80 -13.18 2.80 0.23
C ILE A 80 -12.38 2.58 -1.06
N LEU A 81 -12.10 1.33 -1.42
CA LEU A 81 -11.33 0.99 -2.63
C LEU A 81 -12.03 1.46 -3.91
N SER A 82 -13.37 1.39 -3.99
CA SER A 82 -14.13 1.90 -5.14
C SER A 82 -14.02 3.42 -5.33
N ARG A 83 -13.58 4.15 -4.29
CA ARG A 83 -13.35 5.60 -4.33
C ARG A 83 -11.92 5.98 -4.70
N VAL A 84 -11.00 5.01 -4.82
CA VAL A 84 -9.58 5.26 -5.12
C VAL A 84 -9.39 6.06 -6.41
N PRO A 85 -10.04 5.75 -7.55
CA PRO A 85 -9.86 6.54 -8.77
C PRO A 85 -10.23 8.02 -8.58
N GLN A 86 -11.31 8.30 -7.83
CA GLN A 86 -11.75 9.66 -7.54
C GLN A 86 -10.77 10.36 -6.59
N LEU A 87 -10.27 9.66 -5.56
CA LEU A 87 -9.26 10.19 -4.65
C LEU A 87 -7.95 10.52 -5.39
N LEU A 88 -7.45 9.62 -6.24
CA LEU A 88 -6.25 9.88 -7.05
C LEU A 88 -6.41 11.08 -7.98
N THR A 89 -7.63 11.31 -8.48
CA THR A 89 -7.94 12.48 -9.30
C THR A 89 -8.00 13.76 -8.47
N ALA A 90 -8.60 13.71 -7.28
CA ALA A 90 -8.75 14.87 -6.40
C ALA A 90 -7.42 15.39 -5.83
N TYR A 91 -6.45 14.50 -5.64
CA TYR A 91 -5.12 14.82 -5.11
C TYR A 91 -4.04 14.70 -6.20
N ARG A 92 -4.37 15.00 -7.46
CA ARG A 92 -3.47 14.74 -8.59
C ARG A 92 -2.10 15.42 -8.44
N GLU A 93 -2.04 16.60 -7.84
CA GLU A 93 -0.79 17.33 -7.62
C GLU A 93 0.08 16.66 -6.54
N GLU A 94 -0.55 16.08 -5.52
CA GLU A 94 0.08 15.41 -4.39
C GLU A 94 0.25 13.90 -4.61
N MET A 95 -0.38 13.30 -5.62
CA MET A 95 -0.35 11.86 -5.89
C MET A 95 0.56 11.56 -7.07
N LYS A 96 1.87 11.48 -6.81
CA LYS A 96 2.81 10.84 -7.74
C LYS A 96 2.49 9.33 -7.80
N TYR A 97 2.79 8.67 -8.92
CA TYR A 97 2.65 7.21 -9.09
C TYR A 97 1.21 6.68 -9.13
N THR A 98 0.25 7.45 -9.67
CA THR A 98 -1.16 7.05 -9.78
C THR A 98 -1.37 5.74 -10.54
N ALA A 99 -0.56 5.45 -11.56
CA ALA A 99 -0.62 4.18 -12.30
C ALA A 99 -0.35 2.97 -11.39
N TYR A 100 0.68 3.05 -10.55
CA TYR A 100 1.04 2.02 -9.57
C TYR A 100 -0.07 1.85 -8.52
N MET A 101 -0.61 2.95 -8.00
CA MET A 101 -1.73 2.91 -7.04
C MET A 101 -3.00 2.31 -7.65
N ASN A 102 -3.32 2.61 -8.91
CA ASN A 102 -4.43 1.97 -9.62
C ASN A 102 -4.19 0.47 -9.81
N ARG A 103 -2.97 0.07 -10.19
CA ARG A 103 -2.60 -1.36 -10.34
C ARG A 103 -2.73 -2.11 -9.02
N LEU A 104 -2.23 -1.53 -7.93
CA LEU A 104 -2.32 -2.09 -6.59
C LEU A 104 -3.78 -2.22 -6.12
N GLY A 105 -4.60 -1.18 -6.35
CA GLY A 105 -6.02 -1.20 -6.01
C GLY A 105 -6.81 -2.25 -6.79
N ALA A 106 -6.51 -2.42 -8.08
CA ALA A 106 -7.11 -3.45 -8.91
C ALA A 106 -6.76 -4.86 -8.39
N ALA A 107 -5.49 -5.12 -8.10
CA ALA A 107 -5.04 -6.40 -7.57
C ALA A 107 -5.66 -6.72 -6.19
N ALA A 108 -5.73 -5.72 -5.30
CA ALA A 108 -6.36 -5.87 -3.99
C ALA A 108 -7.85 -6.24 -4.13
N LEU A 109 -8.60 -5.53 -4.99
CA LEU A 109 -10.01 -5.82 -5.24
C LEU A 109 -10.22 -7.21 -5.85
N GLU A 110 -9.38 -7.61 -6.80
CA GLU A 110 -9.44 -8.93 -7.44
C GLU A 110 -9.28 -10.06 -6.40
N LEU A 111 -8.25 -9.98 -5.54
CA LEU A 111 -8.02 -10.97 -4.49
C LEU A 111 -9.14 -11.00 -3.44
N ILE A 112 -9.66 -9.84 -3.05
CA ILE A 112 -10.79 -9.74 -2.11
C ILE A 112 -12.06 -10.38 -2.71
N LEU A 113 -12.27 -10.27 -4.02
CA LEU A 113 -13.40 -10.90 -4.72
C LEU A 113 -13.21 -12.41 -4.88
N GLN A 114 -11.99 -12.88 -5.12
CA GLN A 114 -11.69 -14.32 -5.19
C GLN A 114 -11.94 -15.04 -3.86
N ALA A 115 -11.76 -14.34 -2.73
CA ALA A 115 -11.93 -14.89 -1.40
C ALA A 115 -13.35 -14.72 -0.83
N ASP A 116 -14.40 -14.69 -1.65
CA ASP A 116 -15.72 -14.11 -1.36
C ASP A 116 -16.32 -14.50 0.01
N ASP A 117 -16.19 -15.77 0.41
CA ASP A 117 -16.79 -16.31 1.64
C ASP A 117 -15.99 -16.05 2.93
N GLU A 118 -14.73 -15.59 2.84
CA GLU A 118 -13.88 -15.44 4.03
C GLU A 118 -14.15 -14.11 4.75
N GLU A 119 -14.45 -14.11 6.04
CA GLU A 119 -14.61 -12.85 6.76
C GLU A 119 -13.27 -12.16 7.02
N MET A 120 -13.28 -10.83 7.17
CA MET A 120 -12.07 -10.08 7.52
C MET A 120 -11.61 -10.43 8.94
N GLY A 121 -12.54 -10.52 9.90
CA GLY A 121 -12.24 -10.94 11.27
C GLY A 121 -11.06 -10.21 11.92
N VAL A 122 -10.42 -10.86 12.89
CA VAL A 122 -9.22 -10.32 13.56
C VAL A 122 -8.00 -10.35 12.62
N ASN A 123 -7.78 -11.46 11.92
CA ASN A 123 -6.60 -11.64 11.06
C ASN A 123 -6.56 -10.64 9.91
N GLY A 124 -7.69 -10.38 9.25
CA GLY A 124 -7.80 -9.35 8.21
C GLY A 124 -7.63 -7.94 8.75
N ASN A 125 -8.17 -7.63 9.93
CA ASN A 125 -7.90 -6.33 10.55
C ASN A 125 -6.42 -6.15 10.88
N PHE A 126 -5.73 -7.21 11.30
CA PHE A 126 -4.29 -7.19 11.52
C PHE A 126 -3.52 -7.02 10.20
N ALA A 127 -3.83 -7.82 9.17
CA ALA A 127 -3.21 -7.73 7.84
C ALA A 127 -3.39 -6.32 7.22
N PHE A 128 -4.60 -5.77 7.33
CA PHE A 128 -4.90 -4.42 6.87
C PHE A 128 -4.06 -3.37 7.61
N ALA A 129 -4.02 -3.42 8.95
CA ALA A 129 -3.26 -2.49 9.75
C ALA A 129 -1.74 -2.60 9.49
N ALA A 130 -1.23 -3.83 9.37
CA ALA A 130 0.17 -4.09 9.06
C ALA A 130 0.55 -3.51 7.69
N GLY A 131 -0.28 -3.74 6.66
CA GLY A 131 -0.08 -3.14 5.34
C GLY A 131 -0.16 -1.61 5.37
N PHE A 132 -1.11 -1.05 6.12
CA PHE A 132 -1.30 0.40 6.23
C PHE A 132 -0.13 1.11 6.92
N ILE A 133 0.33 0.58 8.05
CA ILE A 133 1.42 1.20 8.84
C ILE A 133 2.76 1.09 8.10
N ASN A 134 2.98 0.00 7.37
CA ASN A 134 4.23 -0.25 6.63
C ASN A 134 4.09 0.10 5.13
N ALA A 135 3.13 0.94 4.78
CA ALA A 135 2.70 1.14 3.40
C ALA A 135 3.84 1.57 2.48
N ARG A 136 4.66 2.55 2.86
CA ARG A 136 5.81 2.97 2.06
C ARG A 136 6.78 1.82 1.75
N HIS A 137 7.17 1.05 2.76
CA HIS A 137 8.10 -0.05 2.60
C HIS A 137 7.56 -1.09 1.61
N TYR A 138 6.33 -1.55 1.84
CA TYR A 138 5.74 -2.58 0.99
C TYR A 138 5.36 -2.06 -0.39
N PHE A 139 4.95 -0.79 -0.55
CA PHE A 139 4.66 -0.21 -1.86
C PHE A 139 5.87 -0.32 -2.80
N TRP A 140 7.07 0.03 -2.31
CA TRP A 140 8.29 -0.07 -3.10
C TRP A 140 8.84 -1.50 -3.24
N LYS A 141 8.51 -2.37 -2.29
CA LYS A 141 8.81 -3.80 -2.40
C LYS A 141 7.95 -4.50 -3.45
N LEU A 142 6.68 -4.12 -3.54
CA LEU A 142 5.71 -4.60 -4.53
C LEU A 142 5.97 -4.09 -5.94
N PHE A 143 6.64 -2.94 -6.06
CA PHE A 143 7.02 -2.33 -7.33
C PHE A 143 8.53 -2.05 -7.33
N PRO A 144 9.37 -3.10 -7.41
CA PRO A 144 10.80 -2.95 -7.35
C PRO A 144 11.28 -2.10 -8.53
N ILE A 145 12.02 -1.05 -8.20
CA ILE A 145 12.65 -0.19 -9.20
C ILE A 145 13.85 -0.98 -9.74
N LYS A 146 13.84 -1.34 -11.04
CA LYS A 146 14.99 -2.02 -11.66
C LYS A 146 16.21 -1.09 -11.55
N LYS A 147 17.24 -1.53 -10.81
CA LYS A 147 18.56 -0.87 -10.75
C LYS A 147 19.14 -0.83 -12.17
N GLY A 148 19.05 0.33 -12.81
CA GLY A 148 19.41 0.55 -14.21
C GLY A 148 18.79 1.82 -14.80
N GLU A 149 17.68 2.29 -14.25
CA GLU A 149 16.99 3.54 -14.65
C GLU A 149 17.11 4.66 -13.60
N THR A 150 18.14 4.60 -12.75
CA THR A 150 18.41 5.63 -11.73
C THR A 150 19.82 6.17 -11.91
N THR A 151 19.93 7.29 -12.62
CA THR A 151 21.07 8.20 -12.45
C THR A 151 20.90 8.90 -11.10
N GLY A 152 21.68 8.49 -10.09
CA GLY A 152 21.83 9.25 -8.84
C GLY A 152 21.56 8.47 -7.56
N GLU A 153 22.63 7.89 -7.03
CA GLU A 153 22.98 7.76 -5.61
C GLU A 153 22.06 6.94 -4.67
N SER A 154 22.53 5.71 -4.45
CA SER A 154 22.18 4.80 -3.37
C SER A 154 22.53 5.40 -2.00
N GLY A 155 21.52 5.65 -1.18
CA GLY A 155 21.66 5.76 0.27
C GLY A 155 21.05 4.53 0.94
N GLU A 156 21.90 3.64 1.43
CA GLU A 156 21.51 2.58 2.36
C GLU A 156 21.16 3.25 3.70
N GLU A 157 19.89 3.16 4.14
CA GLU A 157 19.54 3.47 5.52
C GLU A 157 19.73 2.20 6.35
N GLU A 158 20.77 2.21 7.19
CA GLU A 158 20.97 1.26 8.27
C GLU A 158 19.75 1.27 9.21
N ILE A 159 19.03 0.15 9.23
CA ILE A 159 18.10 -0.21 10.31
C ILE A 159 18.90 -0.40 11.61
N ASN A 160 19.02 0.67 12.40
CA ASN A 160 19.55 0.60 13.74
C ASN A 160 18.49 -0.04 14.67
N ASN A 161 18.58 -1.36 14.83
CA ASN A 161 17.87 -2.07 15.90
C ASN A 161 18.52 -1.75 17.24
N GLY A 162 18.07 -0.67 17.87
CA GLY A 162 18.38 -0.33 19.26
C GLY A 162 17.49 -1.10 20.23
N LEU A 163 18.16 -1.97 21.01
CA LEU A 163 17.77 -2.67 22.25
C LEU A 163 16.62 -2.08 23.07
#